data_AF-A0A529P4X1-F1
#
_entry.id   AF-A0A529P4X1-F1
#
_cell.length_a   1.000
_cell.length_b   1.000
_cell.length_c   1.000
_cell.angle_alpha   90.00
_cell.angle_beta   90.00
_cell.angle_gamma   90.00
#
_symmetry.space_group_name_H-M   'P 1'
#
loop_
_entity.id
_entity.type
_entity.pdbx_description
1 polymer ?
#
loop_
_entity_poly.entity_id
_entity_poly.type
_entity_poly.pdbx_seq_one_letter_code
_entity_poly.pdbx_strand_id
1 'polypeptide(L)'
;LAERWLKSRADETDENLKLPAGIDAALKLDAFYTQAIGADAAFVKTLDFALIKPEGADMAIARLGGWTQDVGPIYDQQVIVTLVKGDRVMIAEAPAAPAVPKIAACDGLWTAADAAAQKFQEAYQASELKDEKSYDAANAAWEKGDADYRACMGERLPGDAAFPALLAQAQALADHMAGK
;
A
#
# COMPACT_ATOMS: atom_id res chain seq x y z
N LEU A 1 7.04 -5.19 23.39
CA LEU A 1 7.26 -3.77 23.01
C LEU A 1 6.24 -3.30 21.97
N ALA A 2 6.04 -4.05 20.89
CA ALA A 2 5.06 -3.73 19.83
C ALA A 2 3.63 -3.52 20.35
N GLU A 3 3.13 -4.40 21.24
CA GLU A 3 1.79 -4.23 21.81
C GLU A 3 1.62 -2.95 22.63
N ARG A 4 2.67 -2.51 23.33
CA ARG A 4 2.64 -1.26 24.10
C ARG A 4 2.59 -0.06 23.16
N TRP A 5 3.34 -0.10 22.06
CA TRP A 5 3.28 0.92 21.02
C TRP A 5 1.91 0.95 20.35
N LEU A 6 1.34 -0.19 19.97
CA LEU A 6 -0.02 -0.27 19.40
C LEU A 6 -1.08 0.30 20.34
N LYS A 7 -1.00 0.00 21.65
CA LYS A 7 -1.89 0.60 22.65
C LYS A 7 -1.76 2.12 22.70
N SER A 8 -0.55 2.68 22.57
CA SER A 8 -0.37 4.13 22.50
C SER A 8 -0.91 4.77 21.21
N ARG A 9 -1.19 3.97 20.17
CA ARG A 9 -1.81 4.41 18.91
C ARG A 9 -3.32 4.17 18.87
N ALA A 10 -3.88 3.44 19.84
CA ALA A 10 -5.30 3.09 19.84
C ALA A 10 -6.22 4.28 20.11
N ASP A 11 -5.71 5.31 20.79
CA ASP A 11 -6.40 6.57 21.10
C ASP A 11 -6.25 7.62 19.98
N GLU A 12 -5.64 7.25 18.85
CA GLU A 12 -5.58 8.11 17.67
C GLU A 12 -6.99 8.48 17.18
N THR A 13 -7.16 9.76 16.89
CA THR A 13 -8.44 10.35 16.47
C THR A 13 -8.56 10.46 14.96
N ASP A 14 -7.44 10.50 14.24
CA ASP A 14 -7.45 10.36 12.79
C ASP A 14 -7.75 8.90 12.41
N GLU A 15 -8.91 8.68 11.77
CA GLU A 15 -9.34 7.33 11.37
C GLU A 15 -8.34 6.66 10.41
N ASN A 16 -7.62 7.43 9.59
CA ASN A 16 -6.63 6.91 8.65
C ASN A 16 -5.34 6.46 9.35
N LEU A 17 -5.09 6.93 10.57
CA LEU A 17 -3.91 6.57 11.36
C LEU A 17 -4.26 5.69 12.57
N LYS A 18 -5.53 5.44 12.82
CA LYS A 18 -5.95 4.64 13.96
C LYS A 18 -5.54 3.17 13.80
N LEU A 19 -4.82 2.66 14.79
CA LEU A 19 -4.39 1.26 14.82
C LEU A 19 -5.14 0.46 15.89
N PRO A 20 -5.52 -0.79 15.60
CA PRO A 20 -6.04 -1.69 16.61
C PRO A 20 -4.93 -2.09 17.60
N ALA A 21 -5.32 -2.40 18.83
CA ALA A 21 -4.36 -2.80 19.87
C ALA A 21 -3.70 -4.17 19.60
N GLY A 22 -4.29 -5.02 18.75
CA GLY A 22 -3.80 -6.35 18.42
C GLY A 22 -2.89 -6.35 17.18
N ILE A 23 -1.73 -7.00 17.28
CA ILE A 23 -0.72 -7.00 16.22
C ILE A 23 -1.20 -7.64 14.92
N ASP A 24 -1.94 -8.75 14.97
CA ASP A 24 -2.44 -9.42 13.76
C ASP A 24 -3.35 -8.52 12.93
N ALA A 25 -4.24 -7.76 13.58
CA ALA A 25 -5.10 -6.81 12.90
C ALA A 25 -4.32 -5.58 12.43
N ALA A 26 -3.36 -5.09 13.22
CA ALA A 26 -2.57 -3.92 12.86
C ALA A 26 -1.71 -4.17 11.61
N LEU A 27 -1.05 -5.33 11.52
CA LEU A 27 -0.22 -5.71 10.37
C LEU A 27 -1.01 -5.83 9.06
N LYS A 28 -2.35 -5.85 9.13
CA LYS A 28 -3.20 -5.87 7.94
C LYS A 28 -3.47 -4.48 7.36
N LEU A 29 -3.17 -3.41 8.10
CA LEU A 29 -3.49 -2.04 7.76
C LEU A 29 -2.27 -1.30 7.20
N ASP A 30 -2.48 -0.50 6.16
CA ASP A 30 -1.42 0.32 5.57
C ASP A 30 -0.96 1.43 6.53
N ALA A 31 -1.86 1.90 7.39
CA ALA A 31 -1.59 2.82 8.50
C ALA A 31 -0.49 2.32 9.45
N PHE A 32 -0.38 1.00 9.65
CA PHE A 32 0.66 0.41 10.51
C PHE A 32 2.03 0.66 9.88
N TYR A 33 2.17 0.38 8.58
CA TYR A 33 3.43 0.54 7.85
C TYR A 33 3.84 2.01 7.76
N THR A 34 2.87 2.89 7.48
CA THR A 34 3.05 4.34 7.50
C THR A 34 3.69 4.82 8.81
N GLN A 35 3.13 4.40 9.95
CA GLN A 35 3.62 4.85 11.25
C GLN A 35 4.86 4.11 11.75
N ALA A 36 5.06 2.86 11.36
CA ALA A 36 6.16 2.02 11.86
C ALA A 36 7.47 2.29 11.14
N ILE A 37 7.43 2.53 9.82
CA ILE A 37 8.62 2.83 9.01
C ILE A 37 8.94 4.33 9.09
N GLY A 38 7.93 5.18 9.19
CA GLY A 38 8.10 6.62 9.38
C GLY A 38 8.56 7.36 8.13
N ALA A 39 8.09 6.93 6.95
CA ALA A 39 8.23 7.70 5.72
C ALA A 39 7.47 9.03 5.83
N ASP A 40 7.89 10.03 5.05
CA ASP A 40 7.19 11.31 4.89
C ASP A 40 5.92 11.20 4.04
N ALA A 41 5.57 9.98 3.61
CA ALA A 41 4.44 9.65 2.77
C ALA A 41 3.67 8.43 3.33
N ALA A 42 2.40 8.29 2.94
CA ALA A 42 1.59 7.15 3.34
C ALA A 42 1.99 5.91 2.54
N PHE A 43 2.08 4.76 3.21
CA PHE A 43 2.13 3.49 2.51
C PHE A 43 0.76 3.20 1.92
N VAL A 44 0.71 2.77 0.66
CA VAL A 44 -0.52 2.28 0.04
C VAL A 44 -0.22 0.93 -0.60
N LYS A 45 -0.98 -0.09 -0.19
CA LYS A 45 -0.82 -1.46 -0.67
C LYS A 45 -1.41 -1.65 -2.06
N THR A 46 -0.65 -2.31 -2.91
CA THR A 46 -1.10 -2.89 -4.19
C THR A 46 -1.60 -4.33 -3.99
N LEU A 47 -0.79 -5.20 -3.39
CA LEU A 47 -1.18 -6.59 -3.08
C LEU A 47 -0.43 -7.19 -1.89
N ASP A 48 -0.93 -8.30 -1.37
CA ASP A 48 -0.22 -9.15 -0.38
C ASP A 48 0.43 -10.34 -1.11
N PHE A 49 1.68 -10.65 -0.79
CA PHE A 49 2.38 -11.83 -1.27
C PHE A 49 2.04 -13.06 -0.40
N ALA A 50 1.85 -14.21 -1.06
CA ALA A 50 1.67 -15.49 -0.38
C ALA A 50 3.02 -16.08 0.02
N LEU A 51 3.56 -15.68 1.17
CA LEU A 51 4.81 -16.22 1.69
C LEU A 51 4.66 -17.63 2.27
N ILE A 52 5.74 -18.39 2.19
CA ILE A 52 5.97 -19.53 3.07
C ILE A 52 6.52 -18.96 4.38
N LYS A 53 5.78 -19.16 5.48
CA LYS A 53 6.21 -18.68 6.79
C LYS A 53 7.57 -19.29 7.16
N PRO A 54 8.60 -18.47 7.42
CA PRO A 54 9.89 -18.98 7.87
C PRO A 54 9.77 -19.75 9.18
N GLU A 55 10.63 -20.75 9.35
CA GLU A 55 10.66 -21.57 10.55
C GLU A 55 10.96 -20.74 11.80
N GLY A 56 10.23 -21.00 12.88
CA GLY A 56 10.38 -20.27 14.14
C GLY A 56 9.84 -18.84 14.13
N ALA A 57 9.19 -18.40 13.05
CA ALA A 57 8.37 -17.19 13.04
C ALA A 57 6.93 -17.51 13.47
N ASP A 58 6.33 -16.61 14.24
CA ASP A 58 4.91 -16.68 14.58
C ASP A 58 4.07 -16.26 13.39
N MET A 59 4.48 -15.19 12.71
CA MET A 59 3.83 -14.64 11.52
C MET A 59 4.87 -14.13 10.51
N ALA A 60 4.53 -14.23 9.22
CA ALA A 60 5.24 -13.59 8.12
C ALA A 60 4.21 -13.00 7.17
N ILE A 61 4.30 -11.69 6.92
CA ILE A 61 3.44 -10.97 5.98
C ILE A 61 4.36 -10.27 5.00
N ALA A 62 4.05 -10.35 3.71
CA ALA A 62 4.71 -9.51 2.72
C ALA A 62 3.70 -8.80 1.85
N ARG A 63 4.05 -7.56 1.51
CA ARG A 63 3.22 -6.64 0.75
C ARG A 63 4.02 -6.03 -0.37
N LEU A 64 3.33 -5.80 -1.47
CA LEU A 64 3.76 -4.91 -2.53
C LEU A 64 2.94 -3.63 -2.41
N GLY A 65 3.58 -2.49 -2.46
CA GLY A 65 2.93 -1.19 -2.43
C GLY A 65 3.96 -0.09 -2.60
N GLY A 66 3.61 1.16 -2.31
CA GLY A 66 4.61 2.21 -2.29
C GLY A 66 4.18 3.40 -1.46
N TRP A 67 5.03 4.42 -1.47
CA TRP A 67 4.89 5.61 -0.65
C TRP A 67 4.33 6.75 -1.50
N THR A 68 3.21 7.35 -1.07
CA THR A 68 2.62 8.48 -1.78
C THR A 68 1.99 9.50 -0.82
N GLN A 69 1.98 10.76 -1.22
CA GLN A 69 1.17 11.83 -0.61
C GLN A 69 -0.05 12.16 -1.49
N ASP A 70 -0.03 11.73 -2.75
CA ASP A 70 -1.04 12.03 -3.76
C ASP A 70 -1.86 10.79 -4.12
N VAL A 71 -3.06 11.01 -4.63
CA VAL A 71 -3.91 9.94 -5.17
C VAL A 71 -3.46 9.57 -6.58
N GLY A 72 -3.26 8.26 -6.82
CA GLY A 72 -3.01 7.72 -8.15
C GLY A 72 -2.01 6.55 -8.15
N PRO A 73 -1.73 5.99 -9.34
CA PRO A 73 -0.84 4.85 -9.51
C PRO A 73 0.56 5.10 -8.93
N ILE A 74 0.99 4.18 -8.06
CA ILE A 74 2.34 4.18 -7.50
C ILE A 74 3.21 3.25 -8.35
N TYR A 75 3.97 3.84 -9.27
CA TYR A 75 4.81 3.08 -10.19
C TYR A 75 6.10 2.56 -9.53
N ASP A 76 6.66 3.33 -8.60
CA ASP A 76 7.85 2.95 -7.84
C ASP A 76 7.44 2.19 -6.58
N GLN A 77 7.33 0.87 -6.71
CA GLN A 77 6.86 0.01 -5.62
C GLN A 77 7.99 -0.61 -4.82
N GLN A 78 7.68 -0.91 -3.57
CA GLN A 78 8.51 -1.51 -2.55
C GLN A 78 7.92 -2.88 -2.18
N VAL A 79 8.81 -3.84 -1.95
CA VAL A 79 8.49 -5.09 -1.27
C VAL A 79 8.73 -4.86 0.21
N ILE A 80 7.66 -4.89 1.00
CA ILE A 80 7.71 -4.77 2.46
C ILE A 80 7.43 -6.14 3.07
N VAL A 81 8.29 -6.59 3.96
CA VAL A 81 8.14 -7.87 4.66
C VAL A 81 8.16 -7.63 6.16
N THR A 82 7.16 -8.17 6.86
CA THR A 82 7.06 -8.15 8.31
C THR A 82 7.20 -9.57 8.86
N LEU A 83 8.11 -9.76 9.80
CA LEU A 83 8.25 -10.99 10.57
C LEU A 83 7.93 -10.75 12.05
N VAL A 84 7.08 -11.60 12.62
CA VAL A 84 6.81 -11.62 14.06
C VAL A 84 7.48 -12.85 14.67
N LYS A 85 8.27 -12.64 15.73
CA LYS A 85 8.95 -13.70 16.48
C LYS A 85 8.99 -13.34 17.96
N GLY A 86 8.18 -14.02 18.76
CA GLY A 86 7.86 -13.65 20.13
C GLY A 86 7.38 -12.19 20.19
N ASP A 87 8.00 -11.40 21.06
CA ASP A 87 7.62 -10.00 21.27
C ASP A 87 8.24 -9.01 20.26
N ARG A 88 8.93 -9.51 19.24
CA ARG A 88 9.62 -8.71 18.23
C ARG A 88 8.85 -8.69 16.92
N VAL A 89 8.65 -7.49 16.40
CA VAL A 89 8.18 -7.23 15.05
C VAL A 89 9.36 -6.65 14.28
N MET A 90 9.74 -7.29 13.19
CA MET A 90 10.83 -6.85 12.31
C MET A 90 10.21 -6.52 10.96
N ILE A 91 10.61 -5.40 10.38
CA ILE A 91 10.14 -4.95 9.07
C ILE A 91 11.37 -4.75 8.19
N ALA A 92 11.36 -5.36 7.02
CA ALA A 92 12.33 -5.12 5.95
C ALA A 92 11.60 -4.50 4.77
N GLU A 93 12.29 -3.62 4.06
CA GLU A 93 11.81 -2.95 2.86
C GLU A 93 12.92 -2.98 1.81
N ALA A 94 12.55 -3.20 0.56
CA ALA A 94 13.43 -3.04 -0.58
C ALA A 94 12.64 -2.63 -1.83
N PRO A 95 13.26 -1.87 -2.76
CA PRO A 95 12.65 -1.60 -4.06
C PRO A 95 12.27 -2.89 -4.77
N ALA A 96 11.11 -2.91 -5.42
CA ALA A 96 10.66 -4.06 -6.20
C ALA A 96 11.67 -4.38 -7.32
N ALA A 97 12.18 -5.61 -7.31
CA ALA A 97 13.15 -6.11 -8.26
C ALA A 97 12.70 -7.49 -8.78
N PRO A 98 12.25 -7.60 -10.05
CA PRO A 98 12.21 -6.56 -11.08
C PRO A 98 11.19 -5.45 -10.78
N ALA A 99 11.29 -4.31 -11.48
CA ALA A 99 10.29 -3.27 -11.39
C ALA A 99 8.89 -3.82 -11.73
N VAL A 100 7.87 -3.35 -11.01
CA VAL A 100 6.49 -3.79 -11.22
C VAL A 100 6.03 -3.34 -12.61
N PRO A 101 5.53 -4.26 -13.45
CA PRO A 101 5.13 -3.92 -14.81
C PRO A 101 3.89 -3.03 -14.80
N LYS A 102 3.83 -2.13 -15.78
CA LYS A 102 2.62 -1.38 -16.10
C LYS A 102 1.65 -2.27 -16.87
N ILE A 103 0.55 -2.66 -16.24
CA ILE A 103 -0.48 -3.46 -16.89
C ILE A 103 -1.45 -2.53 -17.60
N ALA A 104 -1.42 -2.52 -18.94
CA ALA A 104 -2.17 -1.56 -19.76
C ALA A 104 -3.67 -1.50 -19.45
N ALA A 105 -4.28 -2.64 -19.12
CA ALA A 105 -5.68 -2.69 -18.71
C ALA A 105 -5.95 -1.91 -17.40
N CYS A 106 -5.02 -1.96 -16.44
CA CYS A 106 -5.14 -1.24 -15.18
C CYS A 106 -4.83 0.26 -15.38
N ASP A 107 -3.78 0.60 -16.12
CA ASP A 107 -3.49 2.01 -16.49
C ASP A 107 -4.65 2.67 -17.24
N GLY A 108 -5.41 1.90 -18.03
CA GLY A 108 -6.61 2.38 -18.69
C GLY A 108 -7.71 2.83 -17.71
N LEU A 109 -7.85 2.16 -16.56
CA LEU A 109 -8.81 2.56 -15.51
C LEU A 109 -8.42 3.90 -14.91
N TRP A 110 -7.14 4.07 -14.57
CA TRP A 110 -6.63 5.33 -14.05
C TRP A 110 -6.78 6.46 -15.08
N THR A 111 -6.38 6.22 -16.33
CA THR A 111 -6.46 7.22 -17.41
C THR A 111 -7.90 7.73 -17.60
N ALA A 112 -8.89 6.83 -17.55
CA ALA A 112 -10.29 7.20 -17.65
C ALA A 112 -10.78 8.03 -16.45
N ALA A 113 -10.36 7.66 -15.24
CA ALA A 113 -10.69 8.37 -14.01
C ALA A 113 -10.05 9.76 -13.97
N ASP A 114 -8.78 9.88 -14.32
CA ASP A 114 -8.05 11.14 -14.39
C ASP A 114 -8.68 12.10 -15.42
N ALA A 115 -9.03 11.60 -16.61
CA ALA A 115 -9.73 12.40 -17.61
C ALA A 115 -11.12 12.87 -17.15
N ALA A 116 -11.81 12.11 -16.28
CA ALA A 116 -13.07 12.53 -15.69
C ALA A 116 -12.84 13.59 -14.59
N ALA A 117 -11.86 13.37 -13.72
CA ALA A 117 -11.48 14.29 -12.65
C ALA A 117 -11.04 15.65 -13.20
N GLN A 118 -10.23 15.67 -14.27
CA GLN A 118 -9.78 16.90 -14.92
C GLN A 118 -10.94 17.78 -15.40
N LYS A 119 -12.03 17.20 -15.92
CA LYS A 119 -13.22 17.98 -16.33
C LYS A 119 -13.90 18.66 -15.16
N PHE A 120 -13.98 17.99 -14.02
CA PHE A 120 -14.50 18.59 -12.79
C PHE A 120 -13.54 19.65 -12.25
N GLN A 121 -12.24 19.41 -12.33
CA GLN A 121 -11.23 20.37 -11.91
C GLN A 121 -11.24 21.64 -12.77
N GLU A 122 -11.44 21.53 -14.09
CA GLU A 122 -11.64 22.67 -14.99
C GLU A 122 -12.87 23.49 -14.59
N ALA A 123 -14.00 22.84 -14.26
CA ALA A 123 -15.21 23.52 -13.79
C ALA A 123 -14.97 24.24 -12.44
N TYR A 124 -14.27 23.59 -11.51
CA TYR A 124 -13.87 24.18 -10.24
C TYR A 124 -12.96 25.41 -10.45
N GLN A 125 -11.96 25.32 -11.32
CA GLN A 125 -11.09 26.45 -11.65
C GLN A 125 -11.84 27.59 -12.34
N ALA A 126 -12.73 27.29 -13.29
CA ALA A 126 -13.56 28.28 -13.98
C ALA A 126 -14.52 29.01 -13.04
N SER A 127 -14.89 28.39 -11.92
CA SER A 127 -15.68 29.01 -10.85
C SER A 127 -14.88 29.94 -9.92
N GLU A 128 -13.60 30.18 -10.20
CA GLU A 128 -12.64 30.82 -9.29
C GLU A 128 -12.55 30.09 -7.94
N LEU A 129 -12.54 28.75 -7.99
CA LEU A 129 -12.42 27.87 -6.83
C LEU A 129 -13.61 27.96 -5.85
N LYS A 130 -14.82 28.21 -6.36
CA LYS A 130 -16.05 28.34 -5.55
C LYS A 130 -17.01 27.15 -5.70
N ASP A 131 -16.88 26.37 -6.75
CA ASP A 131 -17.70 25.17 -6.98
C ASP A 131 -17.12 23.95 -6.25
N GLU A 132 -17.35 23.91 -4.94
CA GLU A 132 -16.93 22.79 -4.08
C GLU A 132 -17.44 21.43 -4.59
N LYS A 133 -18.60 21.37 -5.24
CA LYS A 133 -19.13 20.11 -5.77
C LYS A 133 -18.27 19.55 -6.89
N SER A 134 -17.72 20.44 -7.73
CA SER A 134 -16.79 20.06 -8.79
C SER A 134 -15.44 19.64 -8.20
N TYR A 135 -14.96 20.31 -7.15
CA TYR A 135 -13.78 19.86 -6.41
C TYR A 135 -13.97 18.46 -5.80
N ASP A 136 -15.07 18.24 -5.08
CA ASP A 136 -15.38 16.94 -4.47
C ASP A 136 -15.55 15.83 -5.53
N ALA A 137 -16.18 16.15 -6.66
CA ALA A 137 -16.33 15.20 -7.76
C ALA A 137 -15.00 14.83 -8.42
N ALA A 138 -14.05 15.77 -8.51
CA ALA A 138 -12.69 15.49 -9.00
C ALA A 138 -11.96 14.53 -8.05
N ASN A 139 -11.97 14.82 -6.74
CA ASN A 139 -11.34 13.96 -5.74
C ASN A 139 -11.95 12.57 -5.72
N ALA A 140 -13.29 12.46 -5.70
CA ALA A 140 -13.98 11.17 -5.72
C ALA A 140 -13.65 10.36 -6.98
N ALA A 141 -13.48 11.02 -8.14
CA ALA A 141 -13.06 10.35 -9.37
C ALA A 141 -11.63 9.82 -9.27
N TRP A 142 -10.68 10.60 -8.75
CA TRP A 142 -9.30 10.15 -8.53
C TRP A 142 -9.23 9.02 -7.49
N GLU A 143 -9.87 9.15 -6.33
CA GLU A 143 -9.85 8.13 -5.27
C GLU A 143 -10.40 6.80 -5.78
N LYS A 144 -11.52 6.85 -6.51
CA LYS A 144 -12.08 5.66 -7.13
C LYS A 144 -11.14 5.09 -8.19
N GLY A 145 -10.56 5.94 -9.03
CA GLY A 145 -9.63 5.54 -10.09
C GLY A 145 -8.40 4.81 -9.55
N ASP A 146 -7.80 5.34 -8.48
CA ASP A 146 -6.68 4.70 -7.80
C ASP A 146 -7.09 3.35 -7.17
N ALA A 147 -8.23 3.31 -6.47
CA ALA A 147 -8.73 2.07 -5.88
C ALA A 147 -9.00 0.98 -6.94
N ASP A 148 -9.64 1.35 -8.06
CA ASP A 148 -9.89 0.45 -9.19
C ASP A 148 -8.58 -0.01 -9.85
N TYR A 149 -7.62 0.90 -10.03
CA TYR A 149 -6.28 0.60 -10.55
C TYR A 149 -5.60 -0.47 -9.68
N ARG A 150 -5.53 -0.25 -8.36
CA ARG A 150 -4.88 -1.18 -7.42
C ARG A 150 -5.60 -2.51 -7.34
N ALA A 151 -6.94 -2.52 -7.35
CA ALA A 151 -7.71 -3.75 -7.43
C ALA A 151 -7.38 -4.55 -8.70
N CYS A 152 -7.31 -3.87 -9.86
CA CYS A 152 -6.90 -4.48 -11.13
C CYS A 152 -5.47 -5.03 -11.07
N MET A 153 -4.52 -4.28 -10.50
CA MET A 153 -3.14 -4.75 -10.31
C MET A 153 -3.09 -5.98 -9.41
N GLY A 154 -3.83 -5.98 -8.30
CA GLY A 154 -3.91 -7.13 -7.39
C GLY A 154 -4.47 -8.40 -8.05
N GLU A 155 -5.40 -8.25 -9.00
CA GLU A 155 -5.94 -9.37 -9.77
C GLU A 155 -4.99 -9.86 -10.87
N ARG A 156 -4.36 -8.92 -11.61
CA ARG A 156 -3.63 -9.25 -12.84
C ARG A 156 -2.14 -9.52 -12.63
N LEU A 157 -1.51 -8.83 -11.68
CA LEU A 157 -0.07 -8.95 -11.44
C LEU A 157 0.35 -10.40 -11.12
N PRO A 158 -0.41 -11.20 -10.34
CA PRO A 158 -0.05 -12.61 -10.12
C PRO A 158 0.08 -13.47 -11.38
N GLY A 159 -0.56 -13.08 -12.49
CA GLY A 159 -0.46 -13.75 -13.78
C GLY A 159 0.67 -13.21 -14.68
N ASP A 160 1.38 -12.17 -14.26
CA ASP A 160 2.47 -11.56 -15.02
C ASP A 160 3.80 -12.33 -14.81
N ALA A 161 4.66 -12.31 -15.83
CA ALA A 161 5.98 -12.96 -15.79
C ALA A 161 6.93 -12.39 -14.73
N ALA A 162 6.73 -11.14 -14.29
CA ALA A 162 7.52 -10.52 -13.22
C ALA A 162 7.18 -11.06 -11.82
N PHE A 163 5.96 -11.55 -11.61
CA PHE A 163 5.47 -11.89 -10.27
C PHE A 163 6.26 -12.98 -9.53
N PRO A 164 6.69 -14.08 -10.17
CA PRO A 164 7.50 -15.08 -9.49
C PRO A 164 8.80 -14.51 -8.90
N ALA A 165 9.44 -13.57 -9.58
CA ALA A 165 10.67 -12.93 -9.10
C ALA A 165 10.39 -11.97 -7.91
N LEU A 166 9.29 -11.21 -7.97
CA LEU A 166 8.83 -10.38 -6.85
C LEU A 166 8.50 -11.20 -5.60
N LEU A 167 7.78 -12.31 -5.79
CA LEU A 167 7.47 -13.24 -4.70
C LEU A 167 8.74 -13.86 -4.11
N ALA A 168 9.69 -14.25 -4.97
CA ALA A 168 10.98 -14.78 -4.53
C ALA A 168 11.80 -13.73 -3.75
N GLN A 169 11.79 -12.46 -4.16
CA GLN A 169 12.40 -11.36 -3.42
C GLN A 169 11.78 -11.23 -2.03
N ALA A 170 10.45 -11.24 -1.93
CA ALA A 170 9.75 -11.17 -0.64
C ALA A 170 10.09 -12.36 0.27
N GLN A 171 10.16 -13.57 -0.29
CA GLN A 171 10.56 -14.76 0.45
C GLN A 171 12.01 -14.66 0.95
N ALA A 172 12.94 -14.21 0.11
CA ALA A 172 14.33 -14.04 0.49
C ALA A 172 14.52 -13.04 1.63
N LEU A 173 13.78 -11.92 1.63
CA LEU A 173 13.77 -10.97 2.75
C LEU A 173 13.22 -11.60 4.03
N ALA A 174 12.15 -12.39 3.93
CA ALA A 174 11.58 -13.11 5.08
C ALA A 174 12.57 -14.12 5.68
N ASP A 175 13.22 -14.91 4.83
CA ASP A 175 14.19 -15.93 5.22
C ASP A 175 15.43 -15.28 5.85
N HIS A 176 15.96 -14.21 5.27
CA HIS A 176 17.08 -13.46 5.81
C HIS A 176 16.76 -12.89 7.21
N MET A 177 15.57 -12.30 7.40
CA MET A 177 15.12 -11.85 8.73
C MET A 177 14.98 -12.98 9.75
N ALA A 178 14.67 -14.20 9.29
CA ALA A 178 14.60 -15.38 10.14
C ALA A 178 15.98 -15.96 10.48
N GLY A 179 17.07 -15.44 9.88
CA GLY A 179 18.44 -15.89 10.07
C GLY A 179 18.85 -17.04 9.15
N LYS A 180 18.22 -17.15 7.97
CA LYS A 180 18.57 -18.12 6.92
C LYS A 180 19.36 -17.47 5.79
#